data_AF-A0A2K8XH62-F1
#
_entry.id   AF-A0A2K8XH62-F1
#
_cell.length_a   1.000
_cell.length_b   1.000
_cell.length_c   1.000
_cell.angle_alpha   90.00
_cell.angle_beta   90.00
_cell.angle_gamma   90.00
#
_symmetry.space_group_name_H-M   'P 1'
#
loop_
_entity.id
_entity.type
_entity.pdbx_description
1 polymer ?
#
loop_
_entity_poly.entity_id
_entity_poly.type
_entity_poly.pdbx_seq_one_letter_code
_entity_poly.pdbx_strand_id
1 'polypeptide(L)'
;MSTITNFSNLTEVATHFRKDLTGDHRPEKELVLFFAHNGTGKTRLSMEFKELGKVGGARDTLYFNAFTEDLFIWNNDIENDTERVLTFNKDSAFFDGLQELEMETKIGALFQNYVNLNFIIDYDNYTVTFSRDVLIDDTLERVNNIKISRGEENLFIWCFFIAICEVAIDQVNSNEDTGAYNWVKYFYIDDPISSLDENKAISVACDLGNLIKREDNKIKTIVSTHHSLFFNVMFNELTRSIKNKSYYLHSKDSQSYALHNTGDVPFFHHIAIISQLKKAVATEEIYTYHFNTLRSILEKTASFFGYDKINKCIQGLEDEVLFNRALQLFSHGKYSVYDPREMGADNKELFKKIFNGFLDKYEFDLPEIFNETTETVA
;
A
#
# COMPACT_ATOMS: atom_id res chain seq x y z
N MET A 1 -13.59 -14.65 -17.89
CA MET A 1 -14.28 -13.36 -17.70
C MET A 1 -14.16 -12.97 -16.24
N SER A 2 -13.51 -11.85 -15.96
CA SER A 2 -13.41 -11.29 -14.61
C SER A 2 -14.76 -10.77 -14.14
N THR A 3 -15.24 -11.25 -12.99
CA THR A 3 -16.55 -10.85 -12.43
C THR A 3 -16.44 -9.53 -11.66
N ILE A 4 -17.35 -8.60 -11.91
CA ILE A 4 -17.56 -7.38 -11.10
C ILE A 4 -18.70 -7.64 -10.13
N THR A 5 -18.51 -7.32 -8.86
CA THR A 5 -19.56 -7.32 -7.83
C THR A 5 -19.71 -5.90 -7.29
N ASN A 6 -20.94 -5.38 -7.25
CA ASN A 6 -21.23 -4.06 -6.70
C ASN A 6 -21.72 -4.19 -5.25
N PHE A 7 -21.36 -3.21 -4.42
CA PHE A 7 -21.69 -3.11 -3.01
C PHE A 7 -22.14 -1.69 -2.66
N SER A 8 -23.03 -1.58 -1.68
CA SER A 8 -23.64 -0.30 -1.27
C SER A 8 -22.93 0.37 -0.10
N ASN A 9 -21.92 -0.29 0.49
CA ASN A 9 -21.10 0.23 1.60
C ASN A 9 -19.87 -0.67 1.83
N LEU A 10 -18.93 -0.20 2.65
CA LEU A 10 -17.72 -0.94 3.01
C LEU A 10 -18.00 -2.16 3.90
N THR A 11 -19.05 -2.14 4.72
CA THR A 11 -19.42 -3.28 5.58
C THR A 11 -19.79 -4.51 4.74
N GLU A 12 -20.48 -4.31 3.62
CA GLU A 12 -20.78 -5.37 2.66
C GLU A 12 -19.50 -5.91 2.00
N VAL A 13 -18.56 -5.03 1.64
CA VAL A 13 -17.24 -5.45 1.10
C VAL A 13 -16.46 -6.26 2.15
N ALA A 14 -16.44 -5.81 3.40
CA ALA A 14 -15.78 -6.52 4.50
C ALA A 14 -16.42 -7.89 4.77
N THR A 15 -17.76 -7.96 4.72
CA THR A 15 -18.50 -9.22 4.83
C THR A 15 -18.16 -10.15 3.67
N HIS A 16 -18.01 -9.61 2.46
CA HIS A 16 -17.54 -10.37 1.31
C HIS A 16 -16.13 -10.92 1.55
N PHE A 17 -15.18 -10.12 2.04
CA PHE A 17 -13.85 -10.64 2.35
C PHE A 17 -13.85 -11.72 3.44
N ARG A 18 -14.63 -11.55 4.53
CA ARG A 18 -14.77 -12.58 5.56
C ARG A 18 -15.25 -13.91 4.97
N LYS A 19 -16.28 -13.86 4.15
CA LYS A 19 -16.81 -15.05 3.47
C LYS A 19 -15.79 -15.70 2.52
N ASP A 20 -14.88 -14.94 1.90
CA ASP A 20 -13.82 -15.49 1.03
C ASP A 20 -12.83 -16.29 1.88
N LEU A 21 -12.50 -15.78 3.06
CA LEU A 21 -11.56 -16.39 3.99
C LEU A 21 -12.15 -17.54 4.81
N THR A 22 -13.46 -17.58 5.04
CA THR A 22 -14.14 -18.68 5.75
C THR A 22 -14.69 -19.78 4.83
N GLY A 23 -14.72 -19.53 3.52
CA GLY A 23 -15.25 -20.48 2.55
C GLY A 23 -16.78 -20.64 2.59
N ASP A 24 -17.52 -19.63 3.07
CA ASP A 24 -19.00 -19.62 3.15
C ASP A 24 -19.66 -20.01 1.81
N HIS A 25 -19.93 -21.31 1.63
CA HIS A 25 -20.40 -21.94 0.40
C HIS A 25 -19.48 -21.72 -0.83
N ARG A 26 -18.19 -21.43 -0.62
CA ARG A 26 -17.17 -21.21 -1.65
C ARG A 26 -15.80 -21.76 -1.25
N PRO A 27 -14.86 -21.95 -2.18
CA PRO A 27 -13.51 -22.40 -1.82
C PRO A 27 -12.83 -21.40 -0.87
N GLU A 28 -12.49 -21.88 0.33
CA GLU A 28 -11.79 -21.11 1.36
C GLU A 28 -10.44 -20.57 0.85
N LYS A 29 -10.14 -19.32 1.23
CA LYS A 29 -8.91 -18.61 0.88
C LYS A 29 -8.08 -18.31 2.11
N GLU A 30 -6.78 -18.26 1.92
CA GLU A 30 -5.77 -17.87 2.91
C GLU A 30 -5.43 -16.38 2.80
N LEU A 31 -5.54 -15.83 1.58
CA LEU A 31 -5.19 -14.45 1.28
C LEU A 31 -6.29 -13.75 0.46
N VAL A 32 -6.61 -12.52 0.85
CA VAL A 32 -7.22 -11.51 -0.01
C VAL A 32 -6.20 -10.40 -0.25
N LEU A 33 -5.74 -10.25 -1.50
CA LEU A 33 -4.85 -9.16 -1.90
C LEU A 33 -5.65 -8.20 -2.78
N PHE A 34 -5.69 -6.91 -2.45
CA PHE A 34 -6.42 -5.98 -3.31
C PHE A 34 -5.75 -4.63 -3.50
N PHE A 35 -5.92 -4.09 -4.71
CA PHE A 35 -5.48 -2.75 -5.06
C PHE A 35 -6.66 -1.80 -4.98
N ALA A 36 -6.45 -0.63 -4.37
CA ALA A 36 -7.41 0.47 -4.40
C ALA A 36 -6.68 1.81 -4.36
N HIS A 37 -7.11 2.76 -5.18
CA HIS A 37 -6.57 4.12 -5.19
C HIS A 37 -6.75 4.84 -3.84
N ASN A 38 -5.99 5.91 -3.64
CA ASN A 38 -6.17 6.80 -2.51
C ASN A 38 -7.58 7.41 -2.55
N GLY A 39 -8.18 7.58 -1.37
CA GLY A 39 -9.56 8.07 -1.24
C GLY A 39 -10.65 6.98 -1.28
N THR A 40 -10.38 5.78 -1.79
CA THR A 40 -11.37 4.67 -1.84
C THR A 40 -11.82 4.18 -0.46
N GLY A 41 -11.14 4.55 0.63
CA GLY A 41 -11.54 4.19 2.00
C GLY A 41 -10.99 2.86 2.51
N LYS A 42 -9.83 2.40 2.01
CA LYS A 42 -9.14 1.17 2.47
C LYS A 42 -8.98 1.11 3.99
N THR A 43 -8.55 2.21 4.61
CA THR A 43 -8.43 2.30 6.08
C THR A 43 -9.77 2.11 6.78
N ARG A 44 -10.85 2.73 6.29
CA ARG A 44 -12.20 2.52 6.82
C ARG A 44 -12.65 1.06 6.64
N LEU A 45 -12.34 0.45 5.49
CA LEU A 45 -12.66 -0.94 5.22
C LEU A 45 -11.95 -1.92 6.16
N SER A 46 -10.68 -1.63 6.52
CA SER A 46 -9.96 -2.41 7.53
C SER A 46 -10.63 -2.37 8.90
N MET A 47 -11.16 -1.20 9.27
CA MET A 47 -11.91 -1.03 10.52
C MET A 47 -13.25 -1.74 10.48
N GLU A 48 -14.02 -1.63 9.40
CA GLU A 48 -15.27 -2.39 9.20
C GLU A 48 -15.03 -3.90 9.34
N PHE A 49 -13.97 -4.42 8.69
CA PHE A 49 -13.61 -5.84 8.79
C PHE A 49 -13.32 -6.24 10.24
N LYS A 50 -12.54 -5.44 10.96
CA LYS A 50 -12.19 -5.69 12.36
C LYS A 50 -13.40 -5.57 13.30
N GLU A 51 -14.30 -4.61 13.08
CA GLU A 51 -15.52 -4.46 13.89
C GLU A 51 -16.51 -5.63 13.66
N LEU A 52 -16.63 -6.16 12.43
CA LEU A 52 -17.43 -7.37 12.17
C LEU A 52 -16.93 -8.61 12.94
N GLY A 53 -15.67 -8.63 13.34
CA GLY A 53 -15.06 -9.70 14.13
C GLY A 53 -15.24 -9.56 15.64
N LYS A 54 -15.79 -8.44 16.10
CA LYS A 54 -16.03 -8.21 17.51
C LYS A 54 -17.39 -8.75 17.93
N VAL A 55 -17.38 -9.89 18.61
CA VAL A 55 -18.60 -10.52 19.14
C VAL A 55 -18.47 -10.67 20.65
N GLY A 56 -19.38 -10.06 21.42
CA GLY A 56 -19.41 -10.20 22.88
C GLY A 56 -18.14 -9.70 23.60
N GLY A 57 -17.40 -8.76 23.00
CA GLY A 57 -16.14 -8.23 23.53
C GLY A 57 -14.88 -9.00 23.09
N ALA A 58 -15.02 -10.19 22.51
CA ALA A 58 -13.91 -10.91 21.91
C ALA A 58 -13.55 -10.31 20.55
N ARG A 59 -12.25 -10.27 20.22
CA ARG A 59 -11.69 -9.78 18.94
C ARG A 59 -11.04 -10.94 18.19
N ASP A 60 -10.94 -10.84 16.86
CA ASP A 60 -10.36 -11.88 16.01
C ASP A 60 -9.35 -11.36 14.97
N THR A 61 -9.20 -10.03 14.85
CA THR A 61 -8.39 -9.38 13.82
C THR A 61 -7.30 -8.50 14.44
N LEU A 62 -6.05 -8.74 14.05
CA LEU A 62 -4.92 -7.83 14.26
C LEU A 62 -4.71 -7.02 12.97
N TYR A 63 -4.50 -5.71 13.08
CA TYR A 63 -4.48 -4.82 11.92
C TYR A 63 -3.32 -3.81 11.93
N PHE A 64 -2.84 -3.50 10.74
CA PHE A 64 -1.89 -2.42 10.47
C PHE A 64 -2.52 -1.43 9.50
N ASN A 65 -2.68 -0.19 9.95
CA ASN A 65 -3.20 0.93 9.17
C ASN A 65 -2.83 2.25 9.90
N ALA A 66 -3.34 3.38 9.42
CA ALA A 66 -3.11 4.69 10.05
C ALA A 66 -3.46 4.75 11.55
N PHE A 67 -4.49 4.05 12.02
CA PHE A 67 -4.82 4.01 13.46
C PHE A 67 -3.74 3.29 14.28
N THR A 68 -3.08 2.29 13.71
CA THR A 68 -1.96 1.58 14.37
C THR A 68 -0.71 2.47 14.38
N GLU A 69 -0.45 3.21 13.30
CA GLU A 69 0.63 4.21 13.26
C GLU A 69 0.43 5.30 14.31
N ASP A 70 -0.80 5.81 14.44
CA ASP A 70 -1.17 6.86 15.41
C ASP A 70 -1.10 6.40 16.88
N LEU A 71 -0.87 5.10 17.14
CA LEU A 71 -0.55 4.62 18.49
C LEU A 71 0.85 5.06 18.95
N PHE A 72 1.70 5.52 18.04
CA PHE A 72 3.06 5.98 18.29
C PHE A 72 3.15 7.49 18.09
N ILE A 73 3.60 8.20 19.12
CA ILE A 73 3.62 9.67 19.12
C ILE A 73 4.98 10.15 19.64
N TRP A 74 5.61 11.04 18.88
CA TRP A 74 6.80 11.74 19.33
C TRP A 74 6.45 12.82 20.34
N ASN A 75 7.20 12.85 21.44
CA ASN A 75 7.21 14.00 22.34
C ASN A 75 8.20 15.05 21.81
N ASN A 76 7.73 15.96 20.96
CA ASN A 76 8.56 17.03 20.37
C ASN A 76 8.56 18.30 21.24
N ASP A 77 9.56 19.15 21.06
CA ASP A 77 9.66 20.50 21.67
C ASP A 77 9.66 20.51 23.22
N ILE A 78 10.31 19.52 23.83
CA ILE A 78 10.52 19.45 25.28
C ILE A 78 11.58 20.45 25.77
N GLU A 79 11.47 20.89 27.02
CA GLU A 79 12.40 21.82 27.64
C GLU A 79 13.84 21.25 27.61
N ASN A 80 14.76 21.98 26.95
CA ASN A 80 16.16 21.63 26.70
C ASN A 80 16.44 20.55 25.63
N ASP A 81 15.45 20.01 24.92
CA ASP A 81 15.67 19.14 23.75
C ASP A 81 16.51 17.87 24.01
N THR A 82 16.64 17.45 25.27
CA THR A 82 17.58 16.41 25.73
C THR A 82 17.04 14.98 25.69
N GLU A 83 15.73 14.79 25.73
CA GLU A 83 15.07 13.47 25.80
C GLU A 83 14.06 13.25 24.66
N ARG A 84 14.56 13.09 23.43
CA ARG A 84 13.69 12.77 22.30
C ARG A 84 13.27 11.31 22.36
N VAL A 85 12.00 11.07 22.70
CA VAL A 85 11.43 9.74 22.82
C VAL A 85 10.18 9.57 21.98
N LEU A 86 10.01 8.38 21.42
CA LEU A 86 8.78 7.95 20.77
C LEU A 86 7.92 7.22 21.82
N THR A 87 6.79 7.78 22.17
CA THR A 87 5.84 7.17 23.11
C THR A 87 4.89 6.25 22.35
N PHE A 88 4.40 5.20 23.01
CA PHE A 88 3.32 4.37 22.47
C PHE A 88 2.17 4.25 23.47
N ASN A 89 0.94 4.15 22.95
CA ASN A 89 -0.27 4.23 23.77
C ASN A 89 -0.47 3.01 24.68
N LYS A 90 -0.09 3.14 25.95
CA LYS A 90 -0.23 2.10 26.99
C LYS A 90 -1.65 1.54 27.18
N ASP A 91 -2.68 2.34 26.89
CA ASP A 91 -4.09 1.95 27.10
C ASP A 91 -4.65 1.19 25.89
N SER A 92 -3.86 1.04 24.81
CA SER A 92 -4.26 0.29 23.63
C SER A 92 -4.10 -1.21 23.87
N ALA A 93 -5.21 -1.94 23.72
CA ALA A 93 -5.22 -3.39 23.77
C ALA A 93 -4.32 -4.06 22.72
N PHE A 94 -3.79 -3.31 21.76
CA PHE A 94 -2.81 -3.78 20.79
C PHE A 94 -1.48 -4.21 21.47
N PHE A 95 -1.12 -3.57 22.58
CA PHE A 95 0.12 -3.80 23.32
C PHE A 95 -0.05 -4.70 24.56
N ASP A 96 -1.21 -5.33 24.74
CA ASP A 96 -1.48 -6.21 25.87
C ASP A 96 -0.50 -7.40 25.88
N GLY A 97 0.16 -7.63 27.02
CA GLY A 97 1.06 -8.77 27.21
C GLY A 97 2.44 -8.63 26.56
N LEU A 98 2.78 -7.47 25.98
CA LEU A 98 4.11 -7.28 25.36
C LEU A 98 5.28 -7.43 26.32
N GLN A 99 5.10 -7.06 27.59
CA GLN A 99 6.14 -7.15 28.63
C GLN A 99 6.60 -8.60 28.88
N GLU A 100 5.77 -9.58 28.53
CA GLU A 100 6.07 -11.00 28.70
C GLU A 100 6.76 -11.62 27.47
N LEU A 101 6.98 -10.83 26.41
CA LEU A 101 7.48 -11.26 25.11
C LEU A 101 8.86 -10.64 24.82
N GLU A 102 9.75 -11.41 24.16
CA GLU A 102 11.07 -10.93 23.73
C GLU A 102 10.98 -10.07 22.45
N MET A 103 10.21 -8.97 22.52
CA MET A 103 9.91 -8.15 21.35
C MET A 103 11.13 -7.42 20.81
N GLU A 104 12.03 -6.91 21.65
CA GLU A 104 13.23 -6.20 21.18
C GLU A 104 14.10 -7.05 20.27
N THR A 105 14.25 -8.35 20.59
CA THR A 105 15.02 -9.29 19.76
C THR A 105 14.38 -9.46 18.39
N LYS A 106 13.05 -9.67 18.34
CA LYS A 106 12.30 -9.84 17.08
C LYS A 106 12.29 -8.55 16.24
N ILE A 107 11.97 -7.42 16.87
CA ILE A 107 11.95 -6.10 16.21
C ILE A 107 13.35 -5.75 15.71
N GLY A 108 14.39 -5.98 16.51
CA GLY A 108 15.79 -5.72 16.15
C GLY A 108 16.22 -6.49 14.92
N ALA A 109 15.92 -7.79 14.86
CA ALA A 109 16.24 -8.64 13.71
C ALA A 109 15.58 -8.16 12.41
N LEU A 110 14.38 -7.60 12.49
CA LEU A 110 13.67 -7.03 11.34
C LEU A 110 14.19 -5.63 10.97
N PHE A 111 14.34 -4.76 11.96
CA PHE A 111 14.64 -3.35 11.76
C PHE A 111 16.04 -3.11 11.18
N GLN A 112 17.03 -3.91 11.60
CA GLN A 112 18.40 -3.84 11.08
C GLN A 112 18.52 -4.12 9.58
N ASN A 113 17.53 -4.79 8.97
CA ASN A 113 17.52 -5.02 7.52
C ASN A 113 17.25 -3.74 6.72
N TYR A 114 16.63 -2.73 7.34
CA TYR A 114 16.21 -1.51 6.66
C TYR A 114 17.02 -0.27 7.06
N VAL A 115 17.52 -0.25 8.30
CA VAL A 115 18.19 0.92 8.89
C VAL A 115 19.33 0.52 9.80
N ASN A 116 20.38 1.32 9.82
CA ASN A 116 21.52 1.15 10.74
C ASN A 116 21.30 1.98 12.00
N LEU A 117 20.30 1.58 12.79
CA LEU A 117 19.88 2.25 14.02
C LEU A 117 19.69 1.22 15.14
N ASN A 118 20.00 1.64 16.36
CA ASN A 118 19.71 0.89 17.58
C ASN A 118 18.51 1.52 18.29
N PHE A 119 17.77 0.73 19.05
CA PHE A 119 16.67 1.23 19.88
C PHE A 119 16.61 0.50 21.22
N ILE A 120 15.95 1.12 22.20
CA ILE A 120 15.63 0.54 23.50
C ILE A 120 14.16 0.84 23.78
N ILE A 121 13.40 -0.18 24.19
CA ILE A 121 12.01 -0.04 24.63
C ILE A 121 11.98 -0.01 26.15
N ASP A 122 11.34 1.01 26.71
CA ASP A 122 11.02 1.11 28.13
C ASP A 122 9.53 0.81 28.29
N TYR A 123 9.20 -0.39 28.78
CA TYR A 123 7.82 -0.83 28.98
C TYR A 123 7.16 -0.28 30.24
N ASP A 124 7.92 0.27 31.18
CA ASP A 124 7.36 0.91 32.37
C ASP A 124 6.79 2.29 31.99
N ASN A 125 7.53 3.01 31.13
CA ASN A 125 7.15 4.34 30.66
C ASN A 125 6.48 4.33 29.28
N TYR A 126 6.41 3.19 28.61
CA TYR A 126 5.87 3.03 27.25
C TYR A 126 6.54 3.97 26.25
N THR A 127 7.88 3.97 26.25
CA THR A 127 8.69 4.81 25.37
C THR A 127 9.73 4.00 24.61
N VAL A 128 10.17 4.54 23.47
CA VAL A 128 11.25 4.02 22.65
C VAL A 128 12.27 5.13 22.45
N THR A 129 13.53 4.80 22.73
CA THR A 129 14.67 5.67 22.47
C THR A 129 15.51 5.09 21.34
N PHE A 130 16.05 5.96 20.50
CA PHE A 130 16.89 5.56 19.37
C PHE A 130 18.33 6.04 19.57
N SER A 131 19.27 5.24 19.08
CA SER A 131 20.69 5.57 19.09
C SER A 131 21.36 5.10 17.80
N ARG A 132 22.54 5.64 17.52
CA ARG A 132 23.38 5.20 16.39
C ARG A 132 24.84 5.25 16.78
N ASP A 133 25.62 4.37 16.19
CA ASP A 133 27.06 4.34 16.37
C ASP A 133 27.71 5.15 15.24
N VAL A 134 28.57 6.10 15.60
CA VAL A 134 29.28 7.00 14.67
C VAL A 134 30.77 6.93 14.93
N LEU A 135 31.57 7.04 13.87
CA LEU A 135 33.02 7.17 13.98
C LEU A 135 33.36 8.63 14.21
N ILE A 136 33.93 8.94 15.37
CA ILE A 136 34.48 10.25 15.73
C ILE A 136 35.95 10.01 16.06
N ASP A 137 36.86 10.66 15.32
CA ASP A 137 38.31 10.53 15.51
C ASP A 137 38.79 9.07 15.62
N ASP A 138 38.38 8.21 14.67
CA ASP A 138 38.67 6.78 14.60
C ASP A 138 38.17 5.94 15.81
N THR A 139 37.33 6.53 16.67
CA THR A 139 36.68 5.85 17.79
C THR A 139 35.18 5.71 17.53
N LEU A 140 34.65 4.51 17.76
CA LEU A 140 33.21 4.26 17.65
C LEU A 140 32.52 4.83 18.89
N GLU A 141 31.76 5.90 18.71
CA GLU A 141 30.96 6.54 19.76
C GLU A 141 29.47 6.33 19.51
N ARG A 142 28.71 6.07 20.58
CA ARG A 142 27.25 5.94 20.52
C ARG A 142 26.58 7.28 20.79
N VAL A 143 25.81 7.76 19.82
CA VAL A 143 24.95 8.94 19.97
C VAL A 143 23.55 8.45 20.34
N ASN A 144 23.13 8.77 21.57
CA ASN A 144 21.81 8.40 22.12
C ASN A 144 20.76 9.49 21.86
N ASN A 145 19.48 9.15 22.11
CA ASN A 145 18.33 10.05 22.10
C ASN A 145 18.17 10.85 20.79
N ILE A 146 18.38 10.18 19.65
CA ILE A 146 18.26 10.82 18.34
C ILE A 146 16.80 10.84 17.86
N LYS A 147 16.41 11.92 17.16
CA LYS A 147 15.19 11.91 16.34
C LYS A 147 15.50 11.22 15.02
N ILE A 148 14.71 10.22 14.68
CA ILE A 148 14.78 9.53 13.39
C ILE A 148 13.82 10.18 12.39
N SER A 149 14.06 9.99 11.09
CA SER A 149 13.20 10.48 10.02
C SER A 149 11.82 9.82 10.06
N ARG A 150 10.82 10.43 9.41
CA ARG A 150 9.47 9.85 9.33
C ARG A 150 9.46 8.48 8.63
N GLY A 151 10.32 8.28 7.63
CA GLY A 151 10.46 6.98 6.96
C GLY A 151 11.03 5.89 7.89
N GLU A 152 12.03 6.23 8.72
CA GLU A 152 12.60 5.31 9.71
C GLU A 152 11.62 5.01 10.85
N GLU A 153 10.84 5.99 11.26
CA GLU A 153 9.74 5.82 12.22
C GLU A 153 8.67 4.88 11.68
N ASN A 154 8.19 5.09 10.45
CA ASN A 154 7.22 4.21 9.80
C ASN A 154 7.76 2.78 9.68
N LEU A 155 9.04 2.60 9.34
CA LEU A 155 9.69 1.29 9.31
C LEU A 155 9.77 0.64 10.69
N PHE A 156 10.07 1.41 11.73
CA PHE A 156 10.11 0.88 13.10
C PHE A 156 8.73 0.36 13.51
N ILE A 157 7.68 1.14 13.30
CA ILE A 157 6.29 0.75 13.62
C ILE A 157 5.88 -0.49 12.79
N TRP A 158 6.30 -0.56 11.53
CA TRP A 158 6.10 -1.73 10.68
C TRP A 158 6.81 -2.98 11.22
N CYS A 159 8.10 -2.89 11.57
CA CYS A 159 8.84 -4.00 12.18
C CYS A 159 8.22 -4.43 13.51
N PHE A 160 7.74 -3.47 14.31
CA PHE A 160 7.00 -3.74 15.54
C PHE A 160 5.76 -4.60 15.27
N PHE A 161 4.95 -4.20 14.28
CA PHE A 161 3.77 -4.95 13.89
C PHE A 161 4.11 -6.36 13.38
N ILE A 162 5.12 -6.50 12.53
CA ILE A 162 5.54 -7.81 12.01
C ILE A 162 6.03 -8.73 13.12
N ALA A 163 6.75 -8.21 14.11
CA ALA A 163 7.15 -8.98 15.29
C ALA A 163 5.93 -9.51 16.07
N ILE A 164 4.87 -8.71 16.21
CA ILE A 164 3.60 -9.18 16.82
C ILE A 164 2.96 -10.26 15.95
N CYS A 165 2.94 -10.11 14.63
CA CYS A 165 2.42 -11.14 13.73
C CYS A 165 3.18 -12.47 13.87
N GLU A 166 4.51 -12.43 14.00
CA GLU A 166 5.31 -13.64 14.26
C GLU A 166 4.89 -14.31 15.57
N VAL A 167 4.76 -13.53 16.66
CA VAL A 167 4.29 -14.04 17.96
C VAL A 167 2.88 -14.65 17.84
N ALA A 168 1.97 -13.98 17.13
CA ALA A 168 0.61 -14.49 16.92
C ALA A 168 0.61 -15.82 16.17
N ILE A 169 1.43 -15.96 15.11
CA ILE A 169 1.58 -17.25 14.40
C ILE A 169 2.10 -18.33 15.36
N ASP A 170 3.16 -18.02 16.12
CA ASP A 170 3.77 -18.97 17.04
C ASP A 170 2.76 -19.43 18.11
N GLN A 171 1.99 -18.51 18.70
CA GLN A 171 1.01 -18.79 19.76
C GLN A 171 -0.23 -19.52 19.25
N VAL A 172 -0.78 -19.15 18.09
CA VAL A 172 -1.93 -19.86 17.47
C VAL A 172 -1.58 -21.32 17.15
N ASN A 173 -0.30 -21.62 16.95
CA ASN A 173 0.18 -22.99 16.74
C ASN A 173 0.53 -23.75 18.01
N SER A 174 0.76 -23.04 19.12
CA SER A 174 0.98 -23.67 20.41
C SER A 174 -0.33 -24.32 20.88
N ASN A 175 -0.26 -25.52 21.47
CA ASN A 175 -1.43 -26.18 22.08
C ASN A 175 -1.82 -25.53 23.43
N GLU A 176 -1.30 -24.34 23.71
CA GLU A 176 -1.51 -23.60 24.95
C GLU A 176 -2.57 -22.53 24.71
N ASP A 177 -3.65 -22.58 25.48
CA ASP A 177 -4.77 -21.64 25.37
C ASP A 177 -4.48 -20.30 26.08
N THR A 178 -3.19 -20.02 26.34
CA THR A 178 -2.70 -18.91 27.15
C THR A 178 -1.60 -18.17 26.40
N GLY A 179 -1.98 -17.25 25.52
CA GLY A 179 -1.05 -16.36 24.83
C GLY A 179 -1.70 -15.03 24.50
N ALA A 180 -0.96 -13.93 24.63
CA ALA A 180 -1.47 -12.57 24.43
C ALA A 180 -2.13 -12.35 23.05
N TYR A 181 -1.74 -13.13 22.03
CA TYR A 181 -2.19 -13.05 20.65
C TYR A 181 -2.76 -14.37 20.10
N ASN A 182 -3.06 -15.37 20.95
CA ASN A 182 -3.62 -16.65 20.50
C ASN A 182 -5.04 -16.54 19.89
N TRP A 183 -5.74 -15.44 20.17
CA TRP A 183 -7.09 -15.14 19.67
C TRP A 183 -7.10 -14.71 18.20
N VAL A 184 -5.94 -14.38 17.61
CA VAL A 184 -5.84 -13.80 16.28
C VAL A 184 -6.17 -14.84 15.21
N LYS A 185 -7.20 -14.55 14.41
CA LYS A 185 -7.60 -15.37 13.26
C LYS A 185 -7.30 -14.68 11.94
N TYR A 186 -7.24 -13.35 11.95
CA TYR A 186 -7.03 -12.54 10.77
C TYR A 186 -5.94 -11.49 10.97
N PHE A 187 -5.10 -11.33 9.95
CA PHE A 187 -4.29 -10.13 9.75
C PHE A 187 -4.97 -9.24 8.71
N TYR A 188 -5.09 -7.94 9.00
CA TYR A 188 -5.52 -6.94 8.02
C TYR A 188 -4.46 -5.85 7.88
N ILE A 189 -3.82 -5.76 6.72
CA ILE A 189 -2.72 -4.84 6.45
C ILE A 189 -3.14 -3.85 5.36
N ASP A 190 -3.20 -2.56 5.71
CA ASP A 190 -3.53 -1.45 4.81
C ASP A 190 -2.31 -0.54 4.61
N ASP A 191 -1.86 -0.45 3.35
CA ASP A 191 -0.78 0.43 2.90
C ASP A 191 0.49 0.41 3.78
N PRO A 192 1.17 -0.75 3.92
CA PRO A 192 2.29 -0.91 4.85
C PRO A 192 3.57 -0.13 4.49
N ILE A 193 3.57 0.59 3.37
CA ILE A 193 4.75 1.26 2.80
C ILE A 193 4.54 2.76 2.57
N SER A 194 3.60 3.37 3.27
CA SER A 194 3.37 4.81 3.15
C SER A 194 4.69 5.58 3.42
N SER A 195 5.15 6.36 2.43
CA SER A 195 6.37 7.18 2.51
C SER A 195 7.73 6.44 2.42
N LEU A 196 7.78 5.20 1.91
CA LEU A 196 9.04 4.48 1.65
C LEU A 196 9.56 4.65 0.22
N ASP A 197 10.88 4.50 0.02
CA ASP A 197 11.49 4.40 -1.31
C ASP A 197 11.22 3.04 -1.97
N GLU A 198 11.41 2.95 -3.29
CA GLU A 198 11.07 1.76 -4.08
C GLU A 198 11.82 0.49 -3.63
N ASN A 199 13.09 0.61 -3.23
CA ASN A 199 13.88 -0.54 -2.81
C ASN A 199 13.35 -1.08 -1.47
N LYS A 200 13.07 -0.19 -0.52
CA LYS A 200 12.47 -0.58 0.76
C LYS A 200 11.07 -1.15 0.60
N ALA A 201 10.27 -0.60 -0.31
CA ALA A 201 8.96 -1.13 -0.64
C ALA A 201 9.03 -2.58 -1.17
N ILE A 202 10.03 -2.90 -2.00
CA ILE A 202 10.26 -4.27 -2.47
C ILE A 202 10.65 -5.17 -1.30
N SER A 203 11.62 -4.76 -0.47
CA SER A 203 12.06 -5.55 0.68
C SER A 203 10.91 -5.85 1.65
N VAL A 204 10.12 -4.84 2.01
CA VAL A 204 8.95 -4.99 2.88
C VAL A 204 7.91 -5.95 2.28
N ALA A 205 7.67 -5.88 0.96
CA ALA A 205 6.78 -6.82 0.27
C ALA A 205 7.32 -8.26 0.33
N CYS A 206 8.61 -8.46 0.09
CA CYS A 206 9.25 -9.78 0.17
C CYS A 206 9.15 -10.37 1.58
N ASP A 207 9.46 -9.57 2.62
CA ASP A 207 9.43 -10.02 4.01
C ASP A 207 8.01 -10.35 4.47
N LEU A 208 7.02 -9.51 4.10
CA LEU A 208 5.61 -9.82 4.34
C LEU A 208 5.17 -11.08 3.60
N GLY A 209 5.61 -11.24 2.35
CA GLY A 209 5.34 -12.42 1.55
C GLY A 209 5.87 -13.69 2.23
N ASN A 210 7.08 -13.64 2.78
CA ASN A 210 7.69 -14.76 3.52
C ASN A 210 6.92 -15.08 4.81
N LEU A 211 6.53 -14.06 5.58
CA LEU A 211 5.71 -14.23 6.79
C LEU A 211 4.39 -14.94 6.47
N ILE A 212 3.68 -14.48 5.43
CA ILE A 212 2.39 -15.06 5.03
C ILE A 212 2.56 -16.50 4.55
N LYS A 213 3.65 -16.82 3.84
CA LYS A 213 3.98 -18.14 3.29
C LYS A 213 4.56 -19.14 4.29
N ARG A 214 4.85 -18.72 5.53
CA ARG A 214 5.32 -19.63 6.58
C ARG A 214 4.41 -20.87 6.64
N GLU A 215 5.00 -22.06 6.65
CA GLU A 215 4.25 -23.32 6.60
C GLU A 215 3.35 -23.52 7.82
N ASP A 216 3.74 -22.97 8.96
CA ASP A 216 2.98 -23.00 10.20
C ASP A 216 1.94 -21.87 10.27
N ASN A 217 1.91 -20.91 9.34
CA ASN A 217 0.94 -19.83 9.39
C ASN A 217 -0.49 -20.31 9.07
N LYS A 218 -1.34 -20.33 10.11
CA LYS A 218 -2.78 -20.61 9.99
C LYS A 218 -3.65 -19.36 9.95
N ILE A 219 -3.06 -18.18 10.13
CA ILE A 219 -3.76 -16.90 10.22
C ILE A 219 -4.06 -16.40 8.81
N LYS A 220 -5.33 -16.09 8.55
CA LYS A 220 -5.81 -15.63 7.24
C LYS A 220 -5.49 -14.15 7.06
N THR A 221 -5.08 -13.73 5.87
CA THR A 221 -4.54 -12.38 5.68
C THR A 221 -5.32 -11.59 4.63
N ILE A 222 -5.57 -10.32 4.90
CA ILE A 222 -5.98 -9.32 3.91
C ILE A 222 -4.84 -8.31 3.77
N VAL A 223 -4.40 -8.06 2.54
CA VAL A 223 -3.43 -7.01 2.20
C VAL A 223 -4.08 -6.06 1.21
N SER A 224 -4.03 -4.77 1.53
CA SER A 224 -4.55 -3.72 0.69
C SER A 224 -3.50 -2.68 0.42
N THR A 225 -3.44 -2.19 -0.83
CA THR A 225 -2.53 -1.10 -1.15
C THR A 225 -2.98 -0.22 -2.31
N HIS A 226 -2.51 1.03 -2.33
CA HIS A 226 -2.51 1.90 -3.51
C HIS A 226 -1.20 1.88 -4.29
N HIS A 227 -0.15 1.22 -3.78
CA HIS A 227 1.18 1.27 -4.34
C HIS A 227 1.42 0.09 -5.28
N SER A 228 1.51 0.36 -6.58
CA SER A 228 1.44 -0.71 -7.57
C SER A 228 2.66 -1.62 -7.65
N LEU A 229 3.88 -1.11 -7.39
CA LEU A 229 5.07 -1.97 -7.32
C LEU A 229 4.92 -3.01 -6.20
N PHE A 230 4.58 -2.56 -4.99
CA PHE A 230 4.28 -3.42 -3.84
C PHE A 230 3.19 -4.45 -4.16
N PHE A 231 2.07 -4.00 -4.74
CA PHE A 231 1.01 -4.93 -5.15
C PHE A 231 1.54 -6.01 -6.10
N ASN A 232 2.35 -5.64 -7.09
CA ASN A 232 2.88 -6.58 -8.07
C ASN A 232 3.89 -7.55 -7.46
N VAL A 233 4.76 -7.08 -6.58
CA VAL A 233 5.69 -7.96 -5.84
C VAL A 233 4.90 -8.96 -5.01
N MET A 234 3.96 -8.48 -4.18
CA MET A 234 3.08 -9.33 -3.37
C MET A 234 2.27 -10.33 -4.20
N PHE A 235 1.70 -9.87 -5.32
CA PHE A 235 0.94 -10.71 -6.24
C PHE A 235 1.82 -11.85 -6.76
N ASN A 236 3.00 -11.54 -7.28
CA ASN A 236 3.91 -12.55 -7.82
C ASN A 236 4.44 -13.50 -6.74
N GLU A 237 4.71 -12.98 -5.53
CA GLU A 237 5.24 -13.76 -4.41
C GLU A 237 4.22 -14.74 -3.82
N LEU A 238 2.92 -14.40 -3.84
CA LEU A 238 1.89 -15.13 -3.11
C LEU A 238 0.91 -15.91 -3.99
N THR A 239 0.59 -15.43 -5.19
CA THR A 239 -0.52 -15.99 -5.97
C THR A 239 -0.31 -17.42 -6.44
N ARG A 240 0.95 -17.84 -6.60
CA ARG A 240 1.32 -19.22 -6.97
C ARG A 240 1.54 -20.13 -5.77
N SER A 241 1.66 -19.58 -4.58
CA SER A 241 2.10 -20.31 -3.39
C SER A 241 0.96 -20.63 -2.43
N ILE A 242 -0.08 -19.77 -2.36
CA ILE A 242 -1.17 -19.93 -1.40
C ILE A 242 -2.55 -19.70 -2.03
N LYS A 243 -3.60 -20.25 -1.40
CA LYS A 243 -4.97 -20.09 -1.89
C LYS A 243 -5.41 -18.65 -1.71
N ASN A 244 -5.54 -17.90 -2.81
CA ASN A 244 -5.78 -16.47 -2.74
C ASN A 244 -6.97 -16.01 -3.59
N LYS A 245 -7.35 -14.76 -3.35
CA LYS A 245 -8.16 -13.92 -4.22
C LYS A 245 -7.46 -12.59 -4.41
N SER A 246 -7.39 -12.13 -5.65
CA SER A 246 -6.87 -10.82 -6.00
C SER A 246 -8.00 -9.93 -6.53
N TYR A 247 -8.10 -8.72 -6.01
CA TYR A 247 -9.14 -7.78 -6.39
C TYR A 247 -8.62 -6.39 -6.76
N TYR A 248 -9.40 -5.69 -7.58
CA TYR A 248 -9.36 -4.25 -7.72
C TYR A 248 -10.64 -3.66 -7.12
N LEU A 249 -10.49 -2.75 -6.15
CA LEU A 249 -11.60 -2.07 -5.49
C LEU A 249 -11.68 -0.63 -5.99
N HIS A 250 -12.84 -0.28 -6.53
CA HIS A 250 -13.15 1.07 -7.01
C HIS A 250 -14.34 1.64 -6.23
N SER A 251 -14.28 2.93 -5.93
CA SER A 251 -15.42 3.71 -5.44
C SER A 251 -16.03 4.45 -6.63
N LYS A 252 -17.30 4.17 -6.92
CA LYS A 252 -18.03 4.82 -8.03
C LYS A 252 -18.56 6.18 -7.60
N ASP A 253 -18.98 6.31 -6.34
CA ASP A 253 -19.38 7.55 -5.66
C ASP A 253 -19.08 7.46 -4.15
N SER A 254 -19.57 8.43 -3.35
CA SER A 254 -19.34 8.49 -1.90
C SER A 254 -19.79 7.26 -1.09
N GLN A 255 -20.67 6.40 -1.64
CA GLN A 255 -21.22 5.23 -0.94
C GLN A 255 -21.29 3.95 -1.78
N SER A 256 -21.03 3.97 -3.09
CA SER A 256 -21.05 2.76 -3.92
C SER A 256 -19.65 2.25 -4.29
N TYR A 257 -19.48 0.94 -4.18
CA TYR A 257 -18.20 0.26 -4.40
C TYR A 257 -18.35 -0.85 -5.43
N ALA A 258 -17.34 -1.01 -6.28
CA ALA A 258 -17.25 -2.12 -7.21
C ALA A 258 -15.95 -2.88 -6.98
N LEU A 259 -16.09 -4.19 -6.80
CA LEU A 259 -14.99 -5.13 -6.58
C LEU A 259 -14.85 -6.00 -7.83
N HIS A 260 -13.69 -5.90 -8.47
CA HIS A 260 -13.36 -6.66 -9.66
C HIS A 260 -12.33 -7.74 -9.31
N ASN A 261 -12.65 -9.01 -9.60
CA ASN A 261 -11.71 -10.10 -9.40
C ASN A 261 -10.71 -10.16 -10.55
N THR A 262 -9.43 -9.94 -10.25
CA THR A 262 -8.35 -9.89 -11.25
C THR A 262 -7.80 -11.27 -11.63
N GLY A 263 -8.21 -12.33 -10.92
CA GLY A 263 -7.74 -13.70 -11.18
C GLY A 263 -6.21 -13.83 -11.07
N ASP A 264 -5.62 -14.62 -11.97
CA ASP A 264 -4.18 -14.88 -12.04
C ASP A 264 -3.40 -13.85 -12.89
N VAL A 265 -4.08 -12.79 -13.35
CA VAL A 265 -3.43 -11.73 -14.13
C VAL A 265 -2.93 -10.66 -13.16
N PRO A 266 -1.61 -10.39 -13.11
CA PRO A 266 -1.08 -9.29 -12.33
C PRO A 266 -1.82 -8.00 -12.70
N PHE A 267 -2.17 -7.20 -11.69
CA PHE A 267 -2.74 -5.88 -11.93
C PHE A 267 -1.77 -5.07 -12.78
N PHE A 268 -2.13 -4.86 -14.03
CA PHE A 268 -1.37 -4.02 -14.92
C PHE A 268 -1.60 -2.57 -14.50
N HIS A 269 -0.79 -2.07 -13.58
CA HIS A 269 -0.76 -0.67 -13.15
C HIS A 269 -0.89 0.33 -14.31
N HIS A 270 -0.31 0.00 -15.46
CA HIS A 270 -0.45 0.80 -16.67
C HIS A 270 -1.89 0.91 -17.16
N ILE A 271 -2.71 -0.15 -17.08
CA ILE A 271 -4.14 -0.14 -17.44
C ILE A 271 -4.93 0.80 -16.52
N ALA A 272 -4.65 0.79 -15.21
CA ALA A 272 -5.30 1.71 -14.28
C ALA A 272 -4.87 3.17 -14.48
N ILE A 273 -3.57 3.42 -14.73
CA ILE A 273 -3.10 4.75 -15.10
C ILE A 273 -3.75 5.22 -16.41
N ILE A 274 -3.80 4.36 -17.43
CA ILE A 274 -4.45 4.66 -18.71
C ILE A 274 -5.92 5.01 -18.47
N SER A 275 -6.63 4.27 -17.62
CA SER A 275 -7.99 4.63 -17.22
C SER A 275 -8.09 6.01 -16.56
N GLN A 276 -7.20 6.32 -15.60
CA GLN A 276 -7.21 7.62 -14.94
C GLN A 276 -7.01 8.76 -15.94
N LEU A 277 -6.09 8.59 -16.89
CA LEU A 277 -5.88 9.56 -17.97
C LEU A 277 -7.12 9.67 -18.88
N LYS A 278 -7.79 8.55 -19.17
CA LYS A 278 -9.04 8.54 -19.94
C LYS A 278 -10.16 9.30 -19.21
N LYS A 279 -10.28 9.15 -17.89
CA LYS A 279 -11.23 9.91 -17.07
C LYS A 279 -10.89 11.40 -17.07
N ALA A 280 -9.63 11.77 -16.87
CA ALA A 280 -9.19 13.18 -16.92
C ALA A 280 -9.45 13.83 -18.28
N VAL A 281 -9.32 13.08 -19.37
CA VAL A 281 -9.69 13.54 -20.72
C VAL A 281 -11.20 13.74 -20.84
N ALA A 282 -12.01 12.83 -20.29
CA ALA A 282 -13.47 12.92 -20.34
C ALA A 282 -14.05 14.05 -19.46
N THR A 283 -13.45 14.34 -18.30
CA THR A 283 -13.89 15.42 -17.40
C THR A 283 -13.24 16.77 -17.71
N GLU A 284 -12.33 16.83 -18.69
CA GLU A 284 -11.48 17.99 -19.00
C GLU A 284 -10.57 18.48 -17.86
N GLU A 285 -10.44 17.71 -16.77
CA GLU A 285 -9.59 18.02 -15.62
C GLU A 285 -8.14 17.60 -15.88
N ILE A 286 -7.49 18.27 -16.84
CA ILE A 286 -6.15 17.92 -17.32
C ILE A 286 -5.09 18.85 -16.71
N TYR A 287 -4.18 18.27 -15.91
CA TYR A 287 -3.10 18.98 -15.20
C TYR A 287 -1.73 18.63 -15.76
N THR A 288 -0.75 19.52 -15.61
CA THR A 288 0.64 19.38 -16.12
C THR A 288 1.26 18.01 -15.84
N TYR A 289 1.03 17.42 -14.67
CA TYR A 289 1.59 16.11 -14.31
C TYR A 289 1.06 14.95 -15.17
N HIS A 290 -0.12 15.07 -15.79
CA HIS A 290 -0.66 14.05 -16.69
C HIS A 290 0.27 13.77 -17.89
N PHE A 291 1.02 14.75 -18.37
CA PHE A 291 2.04 14.53 -19.40
C PHE A 291 3.18 13.62 -18.92
N ASN A 292 3.63 13.77 -17.67
CA ASN A 292 4.62 12.88 -17.05
C ASN A 292 4.08 11.46 -16.95
N THR A 293 2.83 11.34 -16.50
CA THR A 293 2.13 10.07 -16.38
C THR A 293 2.00 9.36 -17.74
N LEU A 294 1.57 10.07 -18.78
CA LEU A 294 1.48 9.55 -20.15
C LEU A 294 2.85 9.15 -20.69
N ARG A 295 3.89 9.96 -20.46
CA ARG A 295 5.26 9.63 -20.85
C ARG A 295 5.72 8.32 -20.20
N SER A 296 5.49 8.14 -18.90
CA SER A 296 5.88 6.91 -18.19
C SER A 296 5.21 5.66 -18.79
N ILE A 297 3.95 5.79 -19.21
CA ILE A 297 3.25 4.71 -19.92
C ILE A 297 3.92 4.44 -21.27
N LEU A 298 4.13 5.47 -22.09
CA LEU A 298 4.76 5.36 -23.40
C LEU A 298 6.17 4.75 -23.32
N GLU A 299 6.96 5.10 -22.30
CA GLU A 299 8.30 4.52 -22.06
C GLU A 299 8.22 3.02 -21.76
N LYS A 300 7.29 2.62 -20.90
CA LYS A 300 7.05 1.19 -20.59
C LYS A 300 6.54 0.43 -21.81
N THR A 301 5.63 1.02 -22.58
CA THR A 301 5.13 0.44 -23.83
C THR A 301 6.25 0.29 -24.85
N ALA A 302 7.09 1.32 -25.03
CA ALA A 302 8.25 1.26 -25.92
C ALA A 302 9.21 0.14 -25.52
N SER A 303 9.51 0.02 -24.22
CA SER A 303 10.33 -1.06 -23.69
C SER A 303 9.71 -2.44 -23.93
N PHE A 304 8.40 -2.58 -23.76
CA PHE A 304 7.68 -3.85 -23.95
C PHE A 304 7.72 -4.32 -25.41
N PHE A 305 7.55 -3.40 -26.37
CA PHE A 305 7.62 -3.70 -27.80
C PHE A 305 9.04 -3.67 -28.38
N GLY A 306 10.07 -3.45 -27.55
CA GLY A 306 11.47 -3.44 -27.99
C GLY A 306 11.86 -2.24 -28.87
N TYR A 307 11.19 -1.10 -28.69
CA TYR A 307 11.50 0.14 -29.40
C TYR A 307 12.70 0.85 -28.78
N ASP A 308 13.56 1.40 -29.64
CA ASP A 308 14.72 2.22 -29.27
C ASP A 308 14.35 3.65 -28.84
N LYS A 309 13.13 4.10 -29.17
CA LYS A 309 12.65 5.45 -28.86
C LYS A 309 11.16 5.47 -28.53
N ILE A 310 10.79 6.29 -27.56
CA ILE A 310 9.39 6.50 -27.11
C ILE A 310 8.47 6.99 -28.23
N ASN A 311 9.00 7.75 -29.20
CA ASN A 311 8.20 8.32 -30.28
C ASN A 311 7.60 7.24 -31.20
N LYS A 312 8.18 6.04 -31.23
CA LYS A 312 7.59 4.90 -31.94
C LYS A 312 6.20 4.54 -31.40
N CYS A 313 5.89 4.84 -30.14
CA CYS A 313 4.56 4.66 -29.57
C CYS A 313 3.52 5.65 -30.09
N ILE A 314 3.93 6.74 -30.73
CA ILE A 314 3.04 7.79 -31.28
C ILE A 314 3.29 8.04 -32.78
N GLN A 315 4.18 7.26 -33.39
CA GLN A 315 4.50 7.34 -34.81
C GLN A 315 3.27 6.99 -35.67
N GLY A 316 2.97 7.82 -36.66
CA GLY A 316 1.82 7.68 -37.55
C GLY A 316 0.61 8.55 -37.22
N LEU A 317 0.68 9.35 -36.14
CA LEU A 317 -0.31 10.39 -35.85
C LEU A 317 -0.02 11.67 -36.65
N GLU A 318 -1.06 12.43 -37.02
CA GLU A 318 -0.96 13.60 -37.93
C GLU A 318 0.04 14.69 -37.46
N ASP A 319 0.40 14.72 -36.16
CA ASP A 319 1.23 15.76 -35.54
C ASP A 319 2.46 15.21 -34.77
N GLU A 320 3.12 14.13 -35.24
CA GLU A 320 4.23 13.45 -34.53
C GLU A 320 5.36 14.40 -34.04
N VAL A 321 5.71 15.43 -34.83
CA VAL A 321 6.75 16.41 -34.48
C VAL A 321 6.32 17.29 -33.30
N LEU A 322 5.06 17.76 -33.32
CA LEU A 322 4.48 18.55 -32.25
C LEU A 322 4.38 17.71 -30.97
N PHE A 323 3.99 16.43 -31.09
CA PHE A 323 3.85 15.51 -29.97
C PHE A 323 5.18 15.19 -29.30
N ASN A 324 6.24 14.93 -30.09
CA ASN A 324 7.57 14.75 -29.54
C ASN A 324 8.06 15.99 -28.79
N ARG A 325 7.80 17.18 -29.33
CA ARG A 325 8.16 18.44 -28.69
C ARG A 325 7.35 18.67 -27.41
N ALA A 326 6.06 18.37 -27.42
CA ALA A 326 5.18 18.48 -26.27
C ALA A 326 5.60 17.53 -25.14
N LEU A 327 5.85 16.26 -25.48
CA LEU A 327 6.36 15.28 -24.52
C LEU A 327 7.66 15.79 -23.91
N GLN A 328 8.64 16.25 -24.70
CA GLN A 328 9.89 16.78 -24.15
C GLN A 328 9.69 18.03 -23.28
N LEU A 329 8.87 18.99 -23.69
CA LEU A 329 8.66 20.26 -22.96
C LEU A 329 7.91 20.06 -21.65
N PHE A 330 6.81 19.30 -21.68
CA PHE A 330 5.94 19.13 -20.53
C PHE A 330 6.41 18.06 -19.56
N SER A 331 7.35 17.20 -19.96
CA SER A 331 7.91 16.18 -19.08
C SER A 331 9.33 16.43 -18.54
N HIS A 332 10.06 17.40 -19.08
CA HIS A 332 11.32 17.87 -18.49
C HIS A 332 11.18 19.18 -17.71
N GLY A 333 10.02 19.84 -17.77
CA GLY A 333 9.73 20.96 -16.89
C GLY A 333 9.65 20.50 -15.43
N LYS A 334 10.03 21.37 -14.50
CA LYS A 334 9.93 21.18 -13.03
C LYS A 334 8.47 21.04 -12.52
N TYR A 335 7.59 20.40 -13.28
CA TYR A 335 6.20 20.14 -12.93
C TYR A 335 6.15 18.98 -11.96
N SER A 336 6.34 19.33 -10.70
CA SER A 336 6.18 18.45 -9.57
C SER A 336 4.74 17.95 -9.49
N VAL A 337 4.54 16.67 -9.15
CA VAL A 337 3.23 16.13 -8.75
C VAL A 337 2.65 16.91 -7.57
N TYR A 338 3.52 17.55 -6.78
CA TYR A 338 3.17 18.34 -5.59
C TYR A 338 2.74 19.80 -5.86
N ASP A 339 2.79 20.29 -7.11
CA ASP A 339 2.21 21.60 -7.52
C ASP A 339 1.44 21.44 -8.86
N PRO A 340 0.28 20.77 -8.85
CA PRO A 340 -0.48 20.51 -10.07
C PRO A 340 -1.09 21.81 -10.60
N ARG A 341 -0.71 22.19 -11.82
CA ARG A 341 -1.32 23.34 -12.52
C ARG A 341 -2.23 22.82 -13.61
N GLU A 342 -3.46 23.33 -13.63
CA GLU A 342 -4.39 23.05 -14.71
C GLU A 342 -3.79 23.56 -16.04
N MET A 343 -3.89 22.76 -17.09
CA MET A 343 -3.35 23.12 -18.39
C MET A 343 -4.25 24.15 -19.09
N GLY A 344 -3.65 25.08 -19.84
CA GLY A 344 -4.40 25.93 -20.78
C GLY A 344 -5.02 25.12 -21.93
N ALA A 345 -6.02 25.69 -22.60
CA ALA A 345 -6.83 25.03 -23.63
C ALA A 345 -5.99 24.32 -24.72
N ASP A 346 -4.97 25.00 -25.26
CA ASP A 346 -4.10 24.45 -26.30
C ASP A 346 -3.34 23.19 -25.84
N ASN A 347 -2.87 23.19 -24.58
CA ASN A 347 -2.15 22.06 -24.00
C ASN A 347 -3.09 20.89 -23.67
N LYS A 348 -4.33 21.18 -23.25
CA LYS A 348 -5.37 20.16 -23.05
C LYS A 348 -5.67 19.45 -24.36
N GLU A 349 -5.94 20.19 -25.43
CA GLU A 349 -6.21 19.61 -26.76
C GLU A 349 -5.03 18.78 -27.27
N LEU A 350 -3.81 19.28 -27.09
CA LEU A 350 -2.60 18.56 -27.43
C LEU A 350 -2.47 17.24 -26.66
N PHE A 351 -2.72 17.25 -25.35
CA PHE A 351 -2.74 16.05 -24.53
C PHE A 351 -3.78 15.04 -25.01
N LYS A 352 -5.03 15.48 -25.24
CA LYS A 352 -6.13 14.63 -25.72
C LYS A 352 -5.76 13.94 -27.04
N LYS A 353 -5.19 14.67 -28.00
CA LYS A 353 -4.75 14.11 -29.29
C LYS A 353 -3.67 13.03 -29.12
N ILE A 354 -2.66 13.27 -28.29
CA ILE A 354 -1.57 12.30 -28.05
C ILE A 354 -2.13 11.05 -27.38
N PHE A 355 -2.95 11.23 -26.35
CA PHE A 355 -3.52 10.12 -25.57
C PHE A 355 -4.47 9.26 -26.41
N ASN A 356 -5.39 9.87 -27.16
CA ASN A 356 -6.30 9.13 -28.03
C ASN A 356 -5.55 8.42 -29.15
N GLY A 357 -4.58 9.09 -29.78
CA GLY A 357 -3.75 8.46 -30.81
C GLY A 357 -2.93 7.27 -30.29
N PHE A 358 -2.50 7.32 -29.02
CA PHE A 358 -1.87 6.17 -28.36
C PHE A 358 -2.86 5.01 -28.13
N LEU A 359 -4.08 5.29 -27.69
CA LEU A 359 -5.13 4.28 -27.51
C LEU A 359 -5.62 3.67 -28.83
N ASP A 360 -5.67 4.45 -29.91
CA ASP A 360 -6.07 3.95 -31.24
C ASP A 360 -5.00 3.02 -31.82
N LYS A 361 -3.73 3.27 -31.50
CA LYS A 361 -2.59 2.48 -31.99
C LYS A 361 -2.43 1.14 -31.25
N TYR A 362 -2.78 1.10 -29.97
CA TYR A 362 -2.61 -0.09 -29.11
C TYR A 362 -3.95 -0.49 -28.50
N GLU A 363 -4.42 -1.69 -28.82
CA GLU A 363 -5.64 -2.23 -28.23
C GLU A 363 -5.42 -2.59 -26.75
N PHE A 364 -5.88 -1.72 -25.86
CA PHE A 364 -5.92 -1.98 -24.42
C PHE A 364 -7.30 -2.51 -24.02
N ASP A 365 -7.35 -3.68 -23.39
CA ASP A 365 -8.55 -4.16 -22.71
C ASP A 365 -8.72 -3.40 -21.38
N LEU A 366 -9.51 -2.31 -21.42
CA LEU A 366 -9.77 -1.46 -20.27
C LEU A 366 -10.96 -2.05 -19.47
N PRO A 367 -10.77 -2.44 -18.19
CA PRO A 367 -11.84 -2.99 -17.37
C PRO A 367 -13.05 -2.05 -17.32
N GLU A 368 -14.26 -2.58 -17.50
CA GLU A 368 -15.50 -1.78 -17.55
C GLU A 368 -15.71 -0.86 -16.34
N ILE A 369 -15.17 -1.24 -15.18
CA ILE A 369 -15.20 -0.46 -13.93
C ILE A 369 -14.64 0.97 -14.07
N PHE A 370 -13.82 1.19 -15.09
CA PHE A 370 -13.19 2.45 -15.41
C PHE A 370 -13.92 3.27 -16.48
N ASN A 371 -14.93 2.69 -17.14
CA ASN A 371 -15.70 3.31 -18.21
C ASN A 371 -17.02 3.93 -17.74
N GLU A 372 -17.38 3.80 -16.46
CA GLU A 372 -18.60 4.45 -15.93
C GLU A 372 -18.36 5.95 -15.76
N THR A 373 -18.84 6.72 -16.72
CA THR A 373 -19.05 8.17 -16.61
C THR A 373 -19.93 8.44 -15.40
N THR A 374 -19.40 9.23 -14.46
CA THR A 374 -20.18 9.79 -13.37
C THR A 374 -21.25 10.66 -14.03
N GLU A 375 -22.50 10.19 -14.06
CA GLU A 375 -23.62 11.03 -14.46
C GLU A 375 -23.66 12.20 -13.48
N THR A 376 -23.23 13.36 -13.94
CA THR A 376 -23.43 14.63 -13.22
C THR A 376 -24.93 14.82 -13.08
N VAL A 377 -25.45 14.57 -11.88
CA VAL A 377 -26.81 14.93 -11.51
C VAL A 377 -26.92 16.44 -11.62
N ALA A 378 -27.77 16.89 -12.55
CA ALA A 378 -28.06 18.29 -12.84
C ALA A 378 -28.77 19.00 -11.68
#